data_AF-A0A4R2QT44-F1
#
_entry.id   AF-A0A4R2QT44-F1
#
_cell.length_a   1.000
_cell.length_b   1.000
_cell.length_c   1.000
_cell.angle_alpha   90.00
_cell.angle_beta   90.00
_cell.angle_gamma   90.00
#
_symmetry.space_group_name_H-M   'P 1'
#
loop_
_entity.id
_entity.type
_entity.pdbx_description
1 polymer ?
#
loop_
_entity_poly.entity_id
_entity_poly.type
_entity_poly.pdbx_seq_one_letter_code
_entity_poly.pdbx_strand_id
1 'polypeptide(L)' 'MTHDELLVLAAIVPLMLLQSTWLFINARKHGHNRWFWGIWGLIQCPFPTIFYLLFARKILSKRT' A
#
# COMPACT_ATOMS: atom_id res chain seq x y z
N MET A 1 11.47 23.67 -11.01
CA MET A 1 11.35 22.95 -9.73
C MET A 1 12.23 23.64 -8.72
N THR A 2 11.66 24.10 -7.61
CA THR A 2 12.43 24.64 -6.48
C THR A 2 13.17 23.50 -5.76
N HIS A 3 14.23 23.82 -5.00
CA HIS A 3 14.98 22.81 -4.24
C HIS A 3 14.08 22.04 -3.26
N ASP A 4 13.08 22.70 -2.71
CA ASP A 4 12.08 22.12 -1.81
C ASP A 4 11.22 21.07 -2.50
N GLU A 5 10.78 21.33 -3.74
CA GLU A 5 10.00 20.38 -4.54
C GLU A 5 10.79 19.10 -4.85
N LEU A 6 12.09 19.24 -5.12
CA LEU A 6 12.97 18.09 -5.38
C LEU A 6 13.12 17.20 -4.14
N LEU A 7 13.25 17.80 -2.95
CA LEU A 7 13.33 17.06 -1.69
C LEU A 7 12.02 16.33 -1.38
N VAL A 8 10.88 17.00 -1.61
CA VAL A 8 9.56 16.39 -1.42
C VAL A 8 9.36 15.20 -2.36
N LEU A 9 9.73 15.33 -3.63
CA LEU A 9 9.62 14.24 -4.61
C LEU A 9 10.55 13.08 -4.25
N ALA A 10 11.78 13.37 -3.85
CA ALA A 10 12.77 12.37 -3.42
C ALA A 10 12.32 11.59 -2.18
N ALA A 11 11.48 12.17 -1.31
CA ALA A 11 10.89 11.48 -0.15
C ALA A 11 9.62 10.71 -0.51
N ILE A 12 8.73 11.27 -1.35
CA ILE A 12 7.44 10.67 -1.70
C ILE A 12 7.60 9.40 -2.54
N VAL A 13 8.52 9.40 -3.51
CA VAL A 13 8.75 8.25 -4.41
C VAL A 13 9.09 6.97 -3.62
N PRO A 14 10.12 6.96 -2.75
CA PRO A 14 10.44 5.76 -1.98
C PRO A 14 9.33 5.40 -0.99
N LEU A 15 8.62 6.36 -0.40
CA LEU A 15 7.48 6.09 0.48
C LEU A 15 6.33 5.37 -0.26
N MET A 16 5.99 5.80 -1.47
CA MET A 16 4.99 5.13 -2.33
C MET A 16 5.41 3.71 -2.68
N LEU A 17 6.67 3.51 -3.05
CA LEU A 17 7.20 2.19 -3.37
C LEU A 17 7.21 1.29 -2.14
N LEU A 18 7.58 1.81 -0.97
CA LEU A 18 7.57 1.08 0.29
C LEU A 18 6.15 0.67 0.66
N GLN A 19 5.16 1.58 0.57
CA GLN A 19 3.78 1.26 0.91
C GLN A 19 3.22 0.17 -0.02
N SER A 20 3.45 0.28 -1.33
CA SER A 20 2.94 -0.68 -2.31
C SER A 20 3.59 -2.06 -2.12
N THR A 21 4.91 -2.08 -1.89
CA THR A 21 5.66 -3.30 -1.62
C THR A 21 5.18 -3.96 -0.33
N TRP A 22 4.93 -3.19 0.72
CA TRP A 22 4.42 -3.69 1.99
C TRP A 22 3.01 -4.29 1.84
N LEU A 23 2.10 -3.61 1.12
CA LEU A 23 0.78 -4.16 0.78
C LEU A 23 0.89 -5.46 -0.02
N PHE A 24 1.80 -5.52 -0.99
CA PHE A 24 2.01 -6.69 -1.83
C PHE A 24 2.51 -7.90 -1.01
N ILE A 25 3.50 -7.69 -0.14
CA ILE A 25 4.04 -8.73 0.76
C ILE A 25 2.98 -9.19 1.75
N ASN A 26 2.23 -8.26 2.35
CA ASN A 26 1.21 -8.62 3.32
C ASN A 26 0.04 -9.37 2.66
N ALA A 27 -0.43 -8.91 1.49
CA ALA A 27 -1.45 -9.62 0.72
C ALA A 27 -0.99 -11.03 0.30
N ARG A 28 0.29 -11.20 -0.05
CA ARG A 28 0.90 -12.51 -0.35
C ARG A 28 0.84 -13.45 0.85
N LYS A 29 1.19 -12.96 2.06
CA LYS A 29 1.18 -13.76 3.29
C LYS A 29 -0.21 -14.19 3.72
N HIS A 30 -1.23 -13.37 3.43
CA HIS A 30 -2.62 -13.64 3.80
C HIS A 30 -3.47 -14.27 2.68
N GLY A 31 -2.86 -14.72 1.58
CA GLY A 31 -3.59 -15.38 0.47
C GLY A 31 -4.55 -14.48 -0.30
N HIS A 32 -4.40 -13.16 -0.19
CA HIS A 32 -5.23 -12.18 -0.91
C HIS A 32 -4.66 -11.88 -2.31
N ASN A 33 -5.47 -11.24 -3.14
CA ASN A 33 -5.08 -10.76 -4.48
C ASN A 33 -3.95 -9.74 -4.41
N ARG A 34 -2.72 -10.23 -4.31
CA ARG A 34 -1.46 -9.48 -4.23
C ARG A 34 -1.28 -8.44 -5.35
N TRP A 35 -1.70 -8.77 -6.57
CA TRP A 35 -1.66 -7.87 -7.71
C TRP A 35 -2.64 -6.70 -7.58
N PHE A 36 -3.87 -6.98 -7.10
CA PHE A 36 -4.86 -5.94 -6.85
C PHE A 36 -4.33 -4.93 -5.82
N TRP A 37 -3.86 -5.43 -4.67
CA TRP A 37 -3.38 -4.57 -3.59
C TRP A 37 -2.07 -3.84 -3.90
N GLY A 38 -1.14 -4.45 -4.65
CA GLY A 38 0.10 -3.79 -5.07
C GLY A 38 -0.13 -2.64 -6.07
N ILE A 39 -0.94 -2.87 -7.12
CA ILE A 39 -1.28 -1.82 -8.10
C ILE A 39 -2.14 -0.74 -7.45
N TRP A 40 -3.12 -1.14 -6.62
CA TRP A 40 -3.99 -0.18 -5.94
C TRP A 40 -3.20 0.74 -4.99
N GLY A 41 -2.21 0.19 -4.28
CA GLY A 41 -1.27 0.97 -3.44
C GLY A 41 -0.32 1.89 -4.23
N LEU A 42 -0.17 1.70 -5.55
CA LEU A 42 0.61 2.57 -6.43
C LEU A 42 -0.24 3.72 -7.02
N ILE A 43 -1.56 3.57 -7.09
CA ILE A 43 -2.47 4.58 -7.66
C ILE A 43 -2.75 5.71 -6.68
N GLN A 44 -2.93 5.41 -5.39
CA GLN A 44 -3.21 6.43 -4.37
C GLN A 44 -2.46 6.16 -3.06
N CYS A 45 -1.94 7.21 -2.44
CA CYS A 45 -1.67 7.24 -1.00
C CYS A 45 -2.67 8.23 -0.38
N PRO A 46 -3.28 7.98 0.80
CA PRO A 46 -3.17 6.82 1.72
C PRO A 46 -4.41 5.90 1.71
N PHE A 47 -5.44 6.22 0.91
CA PHE A 47 -6.71 5.49 0.88
C PHE A 47 -6.58 3.97 0.67
N PRO A 48 -5.73 3.47 -0.24
CA PRO A 48 -5.47 2.04 -0.42
C PRO A 48 -5.06 1.32 0.86
N THR A 49 -4.26 1.96 1.70
CA THR A 49 -3.78 1.40 2.95
C THR A 49 -4.91 1.28 3.98
N ILE A 50 -5.80 2.28 4.02
CA ILE A 50 -6.98 2.27 4.90
C ILE A 50 -7.97 1.19 4.47
N PHE A 51 -8.29 1.12 3.18
CA PHE A 51 -9.15 0.07 2.63
C PHE A 51 -8.55 -1.32 2.83
N TYR A 52 -7.23 -1.45 2.67
CA TYR A 52 -6.52 -2.69 2.95
C TYR A 52 -6.64 -3.11 4.40
N LEU A 53 -6.44 -2.21 5.37
CA LEU A 53 -6.59 -2.54 6.78
C LEU A 53 -8.02 -2.93 7.14
N LEU A 54 -9.03 -2.25 6.58
CA LEU A 54 -10.44 -2.59 6.79
C LEU A 54 -10.81 -3.96 6.21
N PHE A 55 -10.38 -4.25 4.97
CA PHE A 55 -10.61 -5.56 4.35
C PHE A 55 -9.79 -6.64 5.04
N ALA A 56 -8.50 -6.41 5.29
CA ALA A 56 -7.62 -7.36 5.97
C ALA A 56 -8.19 -7.74 7.35
N ARG A 57 -8.70 -6.79 8.15
CA ARG A 57 -9.37 -7.12 9.43
C ARG A 57 -10.65 -7.94 9.24
N LYS A 58 -11.50 -7.59 8.26
CA LYS A 58 -12.73 -8.36 7.98
C LYS A 58 -12.45 -9.77 7.45
N ILE A 59 -11.42 -9.96 6.62
CA ILE A 59 -11.05 -11.29 6.14
C ILE A 59 -10.37 -12.10 7.26
N LEU A 60 -9.48 -11.51 8.06
CA LEU A 60 -8.80 -12.24 9.15
C LEU A 60 -9.79 -12.76 10.21
N SER A 61 -10.94 -12.11 10.37
CA SER A 61 -12.02 -12.54 11.27
C SER A 61 -12.77 -13.80 10.80
N LYS A 62 -12.54 -14.31 9.58
CA LYS A 62 -13.23 -15.51 9.07
C LYS A 62 -12.46 -16.83 9.28
N ARG A 63 -11.45 -16.85 10.17
CA ARG A 63 -10.81 -18.09 10.63
C ARG A 63 -11.33 -18.51 12.02
N THR A 64 -12.61 -18.77 12.13
CA THR A 64 -13.20 -19.60 13.19
C THR A 64 -13.90 -20.77 12.54
#